data_AF-A0A967NTG8-F1
#
_entry.id   AF-A0A967NTG8-F1
#
_cell.length_a   1.000
_cell.length_b   1.000
_cell.length_c   1.000
_cell.angle_alpha   90.00
_cell.angle_beta   90.00
_cell.angle_gamma   90.00
#
_symmetry.space_group_name_H-M   'P 1'
#
loop_
_entity.id
_entity.type
_entity.pdbx_description
1 polymer ?
#
loop_
_entity_poly.entity_id
_entity_poly.type
_entity_poly.pdbx_seq_one_letter_code
_entity_poly.pdbx_strand_id
1 'polypeptide(L)'
;RGVNVWCAAGKKTFSTQEVIRQVKGVGLDKVVSHRELILPQLGAPGVSSHDVKKGCGFKVIWGPILAADLKAFLQNDRRTEAAMRQVTFTLGQRIVLIPVELSLIIKPSLAILLAVFLLSGISPDIFSFTAA
;
A
#
# COMPACT_ATOMS: atom_id res chain seq x y z
N ARG A 1 -7.02 -5.24 -10.75
CA ARG A 1 -6.97 -5.60 -9.30
C ARG A 1 -7.08 -4.31 -8.51
N GLY A 2 -7.95 -4.24 -7.50
CA GLY A 2 -8.07 -3.05 -6.64
C GLY A 2 -7.19 -3.19 -5.39
N VAL A 3 -6.02 -2.54 -5.37
CA VAL A 3 -5.11 -2.49 -4.21
C VAL A 3 -4.70 -1.03 -4.02
N ASN A 4 -4.65 -0.56 -2.77
CA ASN A 4 -4.19 0.80 -2.50
C ASN A 4 -2.73 1.01 -2.97
N VAL A 5 -2.35 2.26 -3.25
CA VAL A 5 -1.05 2.60 -3.87
C VAL A 5 0.14 2.13 -3.03
N TRP A 6 0.12 2.36 -1.70
CA TRP A 6 1.24 1.99 -0.82
C TRP A 6 1.48 0.48 -0.77
N CYS A 7 0.42 -0.30 -0.56
CA CYS A 7 0.49 -1.75 -0.59
C CYS A 7 0.87 -2.27 -1.98
N ALA A 8 0.35 -1.65 -3.05
CA ALA A 8 0.67 -2.04 -4.41
C ALA A 8 2.14 -1.82 -4.75
N ALA A 9 2.72 -0.71 -4.26
CA ALA A 9 4.14 -0.39 -4.37
C ALA A 9 5.00 -1.40 -3.61
N GLY A 10 4.67 -1.68 -2.35
CA GLY A 10 5.37 -2.70 -1.56
C GLY A 10 5.27 -4.11 -2.14
N LYS A 11 4.15 -4.44 -2.79
CA LYS A 11 3.93 -5.74 -3.47
C LYS A 11 4.42 -5.77 -4.92
N LYS A 12 5.13 -4.72 -5.38
CA LYS A 12 5.68 -4.58 -6.74
C LYS A 12 4.65 -4.58 -7.88
N THR A 13 3.36 -4.46 -7.56
CA THR A 13 2.27 -4.34 -8.54
C THR A 13 2.09 -2.90 -9.05
N PHE A 14 2.50 -1.92 -8.25
CA PHE A 14 2.74 -0.56 -8.70
C PHE A 14 4.25 -0.35 -8.75
N SER A 15 4.85 -0.64 -9.91
CA SER A 15 6.32 -0.70 -10.08
C SER A 15 6.83 0.11 -11.25
N THR A 16 8.14 0.38 -11.29
CA THR A 16 8.80 1.06 -12.42
C THR A 16 8.38 0.47 -13.77
N GLN A 17 8.44 -0.85 -13.90
CA GLN A 17 8.10 -1.54 -15.14
C GLN A 17 6.63 -1.37 -15.50
N GLU A 18 5.74 -1.46 -14.52
CA GLU A 18 4.31 -1.26 -14.73
C GLU A 18 4.01 0.17 -15.18
N VAL A 19 4.63 1.19 -14.56
CA VAL A 19 4.49 2.59 -14.98
C VAL A 19 4.97 2.78 -16.42
N ILE A 20 6.16 2.29 -16.77
CA ILE A 20 6.70 2.37 -18.14
C ILE A 20 5.75 1.68 -19.13
N ARG A 21 5.27 0.48 -18.79
CA ARG A 21 4.35 -0.31 -19.62
C ARG A 21 3.06 0.44 -19.88
N GLN A 22 2.47 1.04 -18.86
CA GLN A 22 1.22 1.81 -18.99
C GLN A 22 1.42 3.06 -19.82
N VAL A 23 2.49 3.83 -19.56
CA VAL A 23 2.81 5.06 -20.32
C VAL A 23 2.98 4.77 -21.82
N LYS A 24 3.72 3.71 -22.16
CA LYS A 24 3.91 3.29 -23.55
C LYS A 24 2.64 2.69 -24.16
N GLY A 25 1.92 1.88 -23.39
CA GLY A 25 0.71 1.19 -23.84
C GLY A 25 -0.40 2.16 -24.25
N VAL A 26 -0.54 3.28 -23.55
CA VAL A 26 -1.50 4.33 -23.91
C VAL A 26 -0.96 5.36 -24.90
N GLY A 27 0.31 5.24 -25.31
CA GLY A 27 0.96 6.22 -26.20
C GLY A 27 0.92 7.65 -25.63
N LEU A 28 1.12 7.80 -24.32
CA LEU A 28 0.96 9.09 -23.63
C LEU A 28 1.83 10.19 -24.27
N ASP A 29 2.97 9.77 -24.83
CA ASP A 29 3.92 10.62 -25.53
C ASP A 29 3.36 11.34 -26.76
N LYS A 30 2.24 10.85 -27.30
CA LYS A 30 1.51 11.41 -28.45
C LYS A 30 0.35 12.32 -28.04
N VAL A 31 -0.05 12.28 -26.77
CA VAL A 31 -1.22 13.00 -26.24
C VAL A 31 -0.82 14.31 -25.57
N VAL A 32 0.36 14.34 -24.93
CA VAL A 32 0.86 15.54 -24.22
C VAL A 32 2.18 16.02 -24.81
N SER A 33 2.35 17.35 -24.87
CA SER A 33 3.57 17.99 -25.38
C SER A 33 4.74 17.94 -24.39
N HIS A 34 4.46 17.78 -23.09
CA HIS A 34 5.48 17.65 -22.05
C HIS A 34 5.88 16.19 -21.80
N ARG A 35 6.92 15.99 -20.98
CA ARG A 35 7.45 14.67 -20.60
C ARG A 35 7.58 14.55 -19.09
N GLU A 36 6.46 14.74 -18.40
CA GLU A 36 6.35 14.76 -16.94
C GLU A 36 5.18 13.91 -16.47
N LEU A 37 5.39 13.15 -15.39
CA LEU A 37 4.39 12.30 -14.76
C LEU A 37 4.32 12.64 -13.28
N ILE A 38 3.15 13.05 -12.80
CA ILE A 38 2.91 13.23 -11.37
C ILE A 38 2.50 11.87 -10.80
N LEU A 39 3.31 11.34 -9.89
CA LEU A 39 3.00 10.10 -9.18
C LEU A 39 2.75 10.36 -7.68
N PRO A 40 1.86 9.62 -7.02
CA PRO A 40 1.67 9.75 -5.57
C PRO A 40 2.95 9.42 -4.83
N GLN A 41 3.32 10.20 -3.82
CA GLN A 41 4.57 9.99 -3.08
C GLN A 41 4.65 8.61 -2.41
N LEU A 42 3.51 8.05 -1.99
CA LEU A 42 3.42 6.69 -1.44
C LEU A 42 3.72 5.57 -2.47
N GLY A 43 3.87 5.90 -3.75
CA GLY A 43 4.34 4.97 -4.78
C GLY A 43 5.86 4.82 -4.85
N ALA A 44 6.62 5.71 -4.21
CA ALA A 44 8.09 5.75 -4.26
C ALA A 44 8.79 4.43 -3.88
N PRO A 45 8.31 3.63 -2.90
CA PRO A 45 8.94 2.34 -2.59
C PRO A 45 8.96 1.33 -3.73
N GLY A 46 8.02 1.45 -4.69
CA GLY A 46 7.90 0.53 -5.82
C GLY A 46 8.45 1.09 -7.15
N VAL A 47 8.67 2.41 -7.24
CA VAL A 47 8.95 3.10 -8.50
C VAL A 47 10.23 3.93 -8.41
N SER A 48 11.20 3.55 -9.21
CA SER A 48 12.42 4.33 -9.47
C SER A 48 12.13 5.42 -10.51
N SER A 49 12.13 6.69 -10.08
CA SER A 49 11.91 7.84 -10.96
C SER A 49 12.96 7.93 -12.08
N HIS A 50 14.20 7.58 -11.78
CA HIS A 50 15.30 7.56 -12.73
C HIS A 50 15.10 6.50 -13.81
N ASP A 51 14.65 5.31 -13.43
CA ASP A 51 14.44 4.22 -14.39
C ASP A 51 13.17 4.45 -15.23
N VAL A 52 12.13 5.11 -14.68
CA VAL A 52 10.99 5.59 -15.49
C VAL A 52 11.48 6.57 -16.56
N LYS A 53 12.31 7.56 -16.19
CA LYS A 53 12.89 8.52 -17.14
C LYS A 53 13.70 7.81 -18.23
N LYS A 54 14.56 6.85 -17.86
CA LYS A 54 15.33 6.05 -18.83
C LYS A 54 14.44 5.18 -19.71
N GLY A 55 13.39 4.59 -19.14
CA GLY A 55 12.55 3.60 -19.80
C GLY A 55 11.51 4.17 -20.75
N CYS A 56 10.95 5.35 -20.46
CA CYS A 56 9.93 5.99 -21.30
C CYS A 56 10.11 7.50 -21.53
N GLY A 57 11.19 8.11 -21.04
CA GLY A 57 11.49 9.54 -21.26
C GLY A 57 10.73 10.50 -20.35
N PHE A 58 9.75 10.03 -19.58
CA PHE A 58 8.98 10.87 -18.66
C PHE A 58 9.68 11.07 -17.32
N LYS A 59 9.81 12.33 -16.91
CA LYS A 59 10.31 12.71 -15.59
C LYS A 59 9.19 12.52 -14.57
N VAL A 60 9.46 11.73 -13.53
CA VAL A 60 8.53 11.60 -12.39
C VAL A 60 8.66 12.82 -11.48
N ILE A 61 7.52 13.42 -11.15
CA ILE A 61 7.34 14.44 -10.11
C ILE A 61 6.50 13.79 -9.01
N TRP A 62 7.00 13.84 -7.77
CA TRP A 62 6.27 13.28 -6.64
C TRP A 62 5.20 14.27 -6.15
N GLY A 63 3.95 13.91 -6.38
CA GLY A 63 2.78 14.65 -5.93
C GLY A 63 2.47 14.40 -4.45
N PRO A 64 1.35 14.95 -3.95
CA PRO A 64 0.93 14.78 -2.58
C PRO A 64 0.57 13.33 -2.24
N ILE A 65 0.46 13.03 -0.94
CA ILE A 65 -0.05 11.73 -0.48
C ILE A 65 -1.53 11.58 -0.81
N LEU A 66 -2.33 12.62 -0.58
CA LEU A 66 -3.77 12.62 -0.80
C LEU A 66 -4.11 13.30 -2.14
N ALA A 67 -5.00 12.67 -2.91
CA ALA A 67 -5.46 13.26 -4.17
C ALA A 67 -6.22 14.58 -3.98
N ALA A 68 -6.81 14.80 -2.79
CA ALA A 68 -7.48 16.06 -2.43
C ALA A 68 -6.53 17.28 -2.50
N ASP A 69 -5.25 17.08 -2.22
CA ASP A 69 -4.25 18.15 -2.23
C ASP A 69 -3.73 18.46 -3.64
N LEU A 70 -4.15 17.70 -4.66
CA LEU A 70 -3.63 17.84 -6.03
C LEU A 70 -3.88 19.23 -6.61
N LYS A 71 -5.03 19.85 -6.30
CA LYS A 71 -5.34 21.20 -6.76
C LYS A 71 -4.36 22.23 -6.19
N ALA A 72 -4.16 22.21 -4.86
CA ALA A 72 -3.24 23.10 -4.17
C ALA A 72 -1.80 22.88 -4.66
N PHE A 73 -1.39 21.61 -4.83
CA PHE A 73 -0.10 21.25 -5.38
C PHE A 73 0.14 21.83 -6.78
N LEU A 74 -0.84 21.75 -7.69
CA LEU A 74 -0.72 22.30 -9.04
C LEU A 74 -0.70 23.83 -9.05
N GLN A 75 -1.41 24.48 -8.14
CA GLN A 75 -1.41 25.94 -7.98
C GLN A 75 -0.09 26.47 -7.38
N ASN A 76 0.61 25.65 -6.59
CA ASN A 76 1.89 25.99 -5.96
C ASN A 76 3.08 25.47 -6.78
N ASP A 77 3.06 25.64 -8.11
CA ASP A 77 4.14 25.23 -9.03
C ASP A 77 4.63 23.79 -8.85
N ARG A 78 3.72 22.87 -8.46
CA ARG A 78 4.03 21.45 -8.22
C ARG A 78 5.04 21.25 -7.09
N ARG A 79 5.01 22.14 -6.09
CA ARG A 79 5.77 22.02 -4.85
C ARG A 79 4.90 21.37 -3.79
N THR A 80 5.34 20.22 -3.31
CA THR A 80 4.66 19.55 -2.19
C THR A 80 5.06 20.26 -0.89
N GLU A 81 4.07 20.70 -0.12
CA GLU A 81 4.27 21.27 1.21
C GLU A 81 4.45 20.18 2.25
N ALA A 82 4.92 20.54 3.46
CA ALA A 82 5.16 19.56 4.53
C ALA A 82 3.88 18.80 4.90
N ALA A 83 2.73 19.48 4.96
CA ALA A 83 1.44 18.87 5.29
C ALA A 83 1.02 17.80 4.26
N MET A 84 1.29 18.03 2.99
CA MET A 84 0.97 17.11 1.89
C MET A 84 1.83 15.83 1.88
N ARG A 85 2.92 15.81 2.67
CA ARG A 85 3.85 14.68 2.81
C ARG A 85 3.62 13.85 4.08
N GLN A 86 2.59 14.18 4.88
CA GLN A 86 2.35 13.53 6.16
C GLN A 86 0.96 12.89 6.20
N VAL A 87 0.88 11.73 6.85
CA VAL A 87 -0.39 11.09 7.22
C VAL A 87 -0.59 11.36 8.72
N THR A 88 -1.78 11.85 9.09
CA THR A 88 -2.07 12.25 10.47
C THR A 88 -2.41 11.08 11.39
N PHE A 89 -2.71 9.91 10.83
CA PHE A 89 -3.08 8.68 11.53
C PHE A 89 -4.15 8.91 12.63
N THR A 90 -5.14 9.75 12.33
CA THR A 90 -6.26 9.98 13.25
C THR A 90 -7.05 8.68 13.48
N LEU A 91 -7.85 8.61 14.54
CA LEU A 91 -8.62 7.41 14.86
C LEU A 91 -9.48 6.93 13.67
N GLY A 92 -10.16 7.87 13.00
CA GLY A 92 -10.95 7.57 11.80
C GLY A 92 -10.12 6.97 10.66
N GLN A 93 -8.90 7.47 10.42
CA GLN A 93 -8.01 6.91 9.39
C GLN A 93 -7.51 5.51 9.75
N ARG A 94 -7.28 5.23 11.04
CA ARG A 94 -6.87 3.91 11.51
C ARG A 94 -8.00 2.88 11.40
N ILE A 95 -9.25 3.29 11.64
CA ILE A 95 -10.42 2.40 11.56
C ILE A 95 -10.56 1.76 10.17
N VAL A 96 -10.15 2.45 9.10
CA VAL A 96 -10.16 1.91 7.73
C VAL A 96 -9.33 0.63 7.60
N LEU A 97 -8.27 0.47 8.41
CA LEU A 97 -7.40 -0.71 8.37
C LEU A 97 -7.88 -1.87 9.26
N ILE A 98 -8.72 -1.59 10.26
CA ILE A 98 -9.21 -2.58 11.25
C ILE A 98 -9.80 -3.83 10.58
N PRO A 99 -10.67 -3.75 9.55
CA PRO A 99 -11.24 -4.96 8.94
C PRO A 99 -10.17 -5.89 8.35
N VAL A 100 -9.12 -5.32 7.76
CA VAL A 100 -8.01 -6.09 7.20
C VAL A 100 -7.26 -6.80 8.32
N GLU A 101 -6.91 -6.09 9.38
CA GLU A 101 -6.19 -6.66 10.55
C GLU A 101 -7.01 -7.75 11.24
N LEU A 102 -8.33 -7.53 11.44
CA LEU A 102 -9.24 -8.53 12.01
C LEU A 102 -9.30 -9.79 11.16
N SER A 103 -9.37 -9.65 9.83
CA SER A 103 -9.39 -10.80 8.92
C SER A 103 -8.12 -11.64 8.97
N LEU A 104 -6.98 -11.00 9.27
CA LEU A 104 -5.67 -11.65 9.40
C LEU A 104 -5.52 -12.36 10.76
N ILE A 105 -6.11 -11.83 11.83
CA ILE A 105 -5.94 -12.37 13.19
C ILE A 105 -6.99 -13.40 13.60
N ILE A 106 -8.23 -13.33 13.08
CA ILE A 106 -9.32 -14.22 13.52
C ILE A 106 -8.97 -15.71 13.33
N LYS A 107 -8.43 -16.09 12.18
CA LYS A 107 -8.08 -17.49 11.89
C LYS A 107 -7.00 -18.05 12.84
N PRO A 108 -5.82 -17.41 12.97
CA PRO A 108 -4.81 -17.90 13.92
C PRO A 108 -5.32 -17.82 15.37
N SER A 109 -6.09 -16.80 15.75
CA SER A 109 -6.68 -16.72 17.09
C SER A 109 -7.62 -17.88 17.39
N LEU A 110 -8.49 -18.26 16.45
CA LEU A 110 -9.38 -19.42 16.63
C LEU A 110 -8.60 -20.73 16.72
N ALA A 111 -7.54 -20.89 15.92
CA ALA A 111 -6.68 -22.07 15.99
C ALA A 111 -5.96 -22.18 17.33
N ILE A 112 -5.41 -21.06 17.83
CA ILE A 112 -4.76 -20.99 19.15
C ILE A 112 -5.79 -21.27 20.25
N LEU A 113 -6.98 -20.68 20.17
CA LEU A 113 -8.03 -20.87 21.16
C LEU A 113 -8.48 -22.32 21.22
N LEU A 114 -8.65 -22.98 20.07
CA LEU A 114 -8.96 -24.40 20.00
C LEU A 114 -7.84 -25.27 20.58
N ALA A 115 -6.57 -24.97 20.26
CA ALA A 115 -5.42 -25.70 20.79
C ALA A 115 -5.34 -25.57 22.33
N VAL A 116 -5.49 -24.35 22.85
CA VAL A 116 -5.53 -24.09 24.29
C VAL A 116 -6.72 -24.80 24.95
N PHE A 117 -7.89 -24.78 24.33
CA PHE A 117 -9.07 -25.49 24.83
C PHE A 117 -8.81 -27.00 24.94
N LEU A 118 -8.26 -27.64 23.91
CA LEU A 118 -7.90 -29.07 23.94
C LEU A 118 -6.83 -29.38 25.00
N LEU A 119 -5.81 -28.55 25.11
CA LEU A 119 -4.75 -28.69 26.12
C LEU A 119 -5.30 -28.51 27.54
N SER A 120 -6.27 -27.63 27.75
CA SER A 120 -6.88 -27.39 29.07
C SER A 120 -7.65 -28.60 29.62
N GLY A 121 -8.10 -29.50 28.74
CA GLY A 121 -8.71 -30.77 29.12
C GLY A 121 -7.70 -31.81 29.62
N ILE A 122 -6.41 -31.66 29.29
CA ILE A 122 -5.34 -32.55 29.74
C ILE A 122 -4.95 -32.17 31.17
N SER A 123 -5.64 -32.77 32.13
CA SER A 123 -5.34 -32.67 33.56
C SER A 123 -5.52 -34.04 34.22
N PRO A 124 -4.83 -34.32 35.34
CA PRO A 124 -4.95 -35.59 36.04
C PRO A 124 -6.39 -35.96 36.42
N ASP A 125 -7.25 -34.96 36.60
CA ASP A 125 -8.63 -35.10 37.07
C ASP A 125 -9.67 -35.26 35.92
N ILE A 126 -9.30 -35.01 34.65
CA ILE A 126 -10.27 -35.00 33.52
C ILE A 126 -9.86 -35.93 32.36
N PHE A 127 -8.66 -35.76 31.79
CA PHE A 127 -8.11 -36.65 30.74
C PHE A 127 -6.68 -37.04 31.11
N SER A 128 -6.53 -38.27 31.62
CA SER A 128 -5.25 -38.85 32.02
C SER A 128 -4.71 -39.81 30.95
N PHE A 129 -3.53 -39.52 30.40
CA PHE A 129 -2.78 -40.48 29.57
C PHE A 129 -2.12 -41.59 30.40
N THR A 130 -2.15 -41.49 31.73
CA THR A 130 -1.65 -42.51 32.66
C THR A 130 -2.64 -43.65 32.89
N ALA A 131 -3.84 -43.58 32.28
CA ALA A 131 -4.87 -44.61 32.35
C ALA A 131 -4.85 -45.59 31.15
N ALA A 132 -3.80 -45.55 30.30
CA ALA A 132 -3.56 -46.49 29.20
C ALA A 132 -2.37 -47.41 29.51
#